data_AF-A0A330GPU7-F1
#
_entry.id   AF-A0A330GPU7-F1
#
_cell.length_a   1.000
_cell.length_b   1.000
_cell.length_c   1.000
_cell.angle_alpha   90.00
_cell.angle_beta   90.00
_cell.angle_gamma   90.00
#
_symmetry.space_group_name_H-M   'P 1'
#
loop_
_entity.id
_entity.type
_entity.pdbx_description
1 polymer ?
#
loop_
_entity_poly.entity_id
_entity_poly.type
_entity_poly.pdbx_seq_one_letter_code
_entity_poly.pdbx_strand_id
1 'polypeptide(L)'
;MLQTNREDSVKLGLIRICELYQKGYRFDGAPDIRRTVRGFLFSAQTELERWALKVIVEFKDPRDHEIVAGRLKSPPTDLETASWVIAAFMAVSTPDQISDAIRVGLIPKNELSLLALNFSESAGGGISTDFPKINIEKASEIELKWACICFGTERVKGDIFDPKFDQAGQLVALNGHDSSSVAQYSIYGMYRVPALGFKHLAFPAHAIAQKPVDVRRWSYRLFTKEKTVVIESQDFLSGVIRSETDGRAREGLALGLRHVWYDGLDVTMTDWYSRENDAKVRAAILEHMATNSHRSGSYMSVVLDAFDREPPGSLLQARILHAAGSTPAYRAIKEKEALSPRADDMFGWGNGNIFIGSVSVSNKQEISGSNIQIGANAVGGNAYAQKISQMLADQSFGENIERVRKIAAGQESPEAEAVVKAVADFDKEKSEANGRSLLEKAKTWAGVAALSGETAEYVKQLIDALSSLFS
;
A
#
# COMPACT_ATOMS: atom_id res chain seq x y z
N MET A 1 -9.56 19.06 8.15
CA MET A 1 -9.33 18.92 6.69
C MET A 1 -10.63 18.81 5.91
N LEU A 2 -11.53 17.87 6.19
CA LEU A 2 -12.78 17.74 5.42
C LEU A 2 -13.82 18.84 5.64
N GLN A 3 -13.76 19.55 6.78
CA GLN A 3 -14.67 20.66 7.12
C GLN A 3 -14.19 22.03 6.61
N THR A 4 -13.09 22.07 5.85
CA THR A 4 -12.58 23.35 5.31
C THR A 4 -13.24 23.66 3.97
N ASN A 5 -13.49 24.93 3.67
CA ASN A 5 -13.99 25.36 2.35
C ASN A 5 -12.92 25.33 1.24
N ARG A 6 -11.71 24.83 1.52
CA ARG A 6 -10.63 24.74 0.54
C ARG A 6 -10.64 23.37 -0.13
N GLU A 7 -10.87 23.36 -1.43
CA GLU A 7 -11.00 22.18 -2.28
C GLU A 7 -9.79 21.25 -2.16
N ASP A 8 -8.58 21.82 -2.27
CA ASP A 8 -7.33 21.07 -2.13
C ASP A 8 -7.21 20.36 -0.78
N SER A 9 -7.64 21.02 0.30
CA SER A 9 -7.62 20.45 1.65
C SER A 9 -8.64 19.32 1.81
N VAL A 10 -9.81 19.45 1.19
CA VAL A 10 -10.81 18.38 1.16
C VAL A 10 -10.29 17.18 0.37
N LYS A 11 -9.77 17.42 -0.84
CA LYS A 11 -9.16 16.40 -1.69
C LYS A 11 -8.08 15.63 -0.93
N LEU A 12 -7.17 16.35 -0.28
CA LEU A 12 -6.13 15.76 0.58
C LEU A 12 -6.72 14.93 1.72
N GLY A 13 -7.79 15.39 2.35
CA GLY A 13 -8.52 14.63 3.38
C GLY A 13 -9.11 13.32 2.86
N LEU A 14 -9.75 13.34 1.69
CA LEU A 14 -10.32 12.14 1.05
C LEU A 14 -9.23 11.15 0.64
N ILE A 15 -8.16 11.65 0.01
CA ILE A 15 -6.95 10.87 -0.29
C ILE A 15 -6.47 10.14 0.96
N ARG A 16 -6.33 10.89 2.05
CA ARG A 16 -5.79 10.39 3.31
C ARG A 16 -6.66 9.29 3.91
N ILE A 17 -7.98 9.39 3.80
CA ILE A 17 -8.90 8.34 4.24
C ILE A 17 -8.67 7.05 3.45
N CYS A 18 -8.61 7.13 2.12
CA CYS A 18 -8.34 5.95 1.29
C CYS A 18 -7.01 5.29 1.67
N GLU A 19 -5.96 6.07 1.86
CA GLU A 19 -4.64 5.55 2.28
C GLU A 19 -4.70 4.78 3.60
N LEU A 20 -5.43 5.32 4.58
CA LEU A 20 -5.58 4.69 5.90
C LEU A 20 -6.40 3.41 5.78
N TYR A 21 -7.50 3.42 5.04
CA TYR A 21 -8.31 2.21 4.80
C TYR A 21 -7.50 1.10 4.12
N GLN A 22 -6.74 1.45 3.09
CA GLN A 22 -5.87 0.53 2.37
C GLN A 22 -4.81 -0.10 3.27
N LYS A 23 -4.33 0.64 4.28
CA LYS A 23 -3.39 0.15 5.30
C LYS A 23 -4.04 -0.72 6.39
N GLY A 24 -5.36 -0.94 6.32
CA GLY A 24 -6.09 -1.75 7.30
C GLY A 24 -6.75 -0.94 8.42
N TYR A 25 -6.56 0.39 8.48
CA TYR A 25 -7.28 1.21 9.45
C TYR A 25 -8.78 1.21 9.14
N ARG A 26 -9.60 1.20 10.18
CA ARG A 26 -11.06 1.30 10.08
C ARG A 26 -11.52 2.46 10.95
N PHE A 27 -12.53 3.20 10.47
CA PHE A 27 -13.07 4.37 11.16
C PHE A 27 -14.41 4.01 11.80
N ASP A 28 -14.37 3.00 12.67
CA ASP A 28 -15.56 2.50 13.36
C ASP A 28 -16.09 3.62 14.28
N GLY A 29 -17.33 4.05 14.04
CA GLY A 29 -17.96 5.10 14.86
C GLY A 29 -17.69 6.55 14.42
N ALA A 30 -17.28 6.80 13.17
CA ALA A 30 -17.16 8.17 12.62
C ALA A 30 -18.30 8.52 11.63
N PRO A 31 -19.58 8.57 12.05
CA PRO A 31 -20.70 8.87 11.15
C PRO A 31 -20.55 10.22 10.45
N ASP A 32 -19.89 11.19 11.09
CA ASP A 32 -19.62 12.51 10.54
C ASP A 32 -18.70 12.47 9.32
N ILE A 33 -17.70 11.60 9.31
CA ILE A 33 -16.80 11.43 8.15
C ILE A 33 -17.62 10.90 6.97
N ARG A 34 -18.44 9.88 7.19
CA ARG A 34 -19.25 9.32 6.11
C ARG A 34 -20.30 10.29 5.60
N ARG A 35 -20.99 11.01 6.49
CA ARG A 35 -21.94 12.05 6.09
C ARG A 35 -21.26 13.09 5.20
N THR A 36 -20.05 13.49 5.57
CA THR A 36 -19.25 14.45 4.80
C THR A 36 -18.85 13.89 3.43
N VAL A 37 -18.37 12.64 3.37
CA VAL A 37 -18.02 11.96 2.10
C VAL A 37 -19.24 11.87 1.17
N ARG A 38 -20.41 11.48 1.69
CA ARG A 38 -21.67 11.44 0.93
C ARG A 38 -22.03 12.81 0.33
N GLY A 39 -21.79 13.89 1.08
CA GLY A 39 -22.01 15.25 0.59
C GLY A 39 -21.16 15.59 -0.65
N PHE A 40 -19.93 15.07 -0.72
CA PHE A 40 -19.03 15.31 -1.85
C PHE A 40 -19.36 14.50 -3.11
N LEU A 41 -20.27 13.51 -3.05
CA LEU A 41 -20.74 12.80 -4.26
C LEU A 41 -21.54 13.68 -5.22
N PHE A 42 -22.03 14.82 -4.74
CA PHE A 42 -22.76 15.81 -5.52
C PHE A 42 -21.96 17.10 -5.72
N SER A 43 -20.64 17.03 -5.51
CA SER A 43 -19.76 18.17 -5.78
C SER A 43 -19.79 18.53 -7.27
N ALA A 44 -19.83 19.82 -7.59
CA ALA A 44 -19.63 20.29 -8.96
C ALA A 44 -18.19 20.02 -9.46
N GLN A 45 -17.27 19.73 -8.55
CA GLN A 45 -15.88 19.41 -8.87
C GLN A 45 -15.73 17.91 -9.03
N THR A 46 -15.51 17.50 -10.28
CA THR A 46 -15.35 16.10 -10.68
C THR A 46 -14.27 15.38 -9.87
N GLU A 47 -13.15 16.06 -9.55
CA GLU A 47 -12.09 15.49 -8.71
C GLU A 47 -12.55 15.11 -7.30
N LEU A 48 -13.33 15.98 -6.64
CA LEU A 48 -13.83 15.69 -5.29
C LEU A 48 -14.86 14.56 -5.31
N GLU A 49 -15.73 14.55 -6.33
CA GLU A 49 -16.69 13.47 -6.53
C GLU A 49 -15.98 12.12 -6.71
N ARG A 50 -14.98 12.04 -7.61
CA ARG A 50 -14.18 10.82 -7.83
C ARG A 50 -13.55 10.32 -6.54
N TRP A 51 -12.93 11.23 -5.77
CA TRP A 51 -12.31 10.86 -4.50
C TRP A 51 -13.31 10.41 -3.44
N ALA A 52 -14.49 11.03 -3.39
CA ALA A 52 -15.55 10.60 -2.50
C ALA A 52 -16.08 9.21 -2.87
N LEU A 53 -16.32 8.95 -4.16
CA LEU A 53 -16.70 7.62 -4.66
C LEU A 53 -15.65 6.56 -4.29
N LYS A 54 -14.37 6.89 -4.44
CA LYS A 54 -13.28 6.01 -4.03
C LYS A 54 -13.25 5.76 -2.53
N VAL A 55 -13.55 6.75 -1.69
CA VAL A 55 -13.69 6.53 -0.24
C VAL A 55 -14.84 5.56 0.05
N ILE A 56 -15.97 5.67 -0.66
CA ILE A 56 -17.09 4.72 -0.52
C ILE A 56 -16.68 3.30 -0.92
N VAL A 57 -15.94 3.17 -2.03
CA VAL A 57 -15.36 1.90 -2.47
C VAL A 57 -14.48 1.26 -1.39
N GLU A 58 -13.70 2.05 -0.65
CA GLU A 58 -12.88 1.54 0.46
C GLU A 58 -13.71 1.23 1.72
N PHE A 59 -14.78 1.98 1.97
CA PHE A 59 -15.69 1.75 3.10
C PHE A 59 -16.52 0.47 2.96
N LYS A 60 -16.96 0.16 1.74
CA LYS A 60 -17.76 -1.04 1.40
C LYS A 60 -19.00 -1.21 2.25
N ASP A 61 -19.65 -0.11 2.60
CA ASP A 61 -20.78 -0.15 3.52
C ASP A 61 -22.11 -0.20 2.77
N PRO A 62 -22.94 -1.24 3.00
CA PRO A 62 -24.23 -1.36 2.32
C PRO A 62 -25.17 -0.17 2.51
N ARG A 63 -24.99 0.64 3.56
CA ARG A 63 -25.78 1.86 3.80
C ARG A 63 -25.52 2.95 2.76
N ASP A 64 -24.49 2.82 1.94
CA ASP A 64 -24.20 3.72 0.82
C ASP A 64 -24.86 3.26 -0.49
N HIS A 65 -25.59 2.13 -0.50
CA HIS A 65 -26.21 1.59 -1.72
C HIS A 65 -27.18 2.55 -2.40
N GLU A 66 -28.17 3.10 -1.69
CA GLU A 66 -29.22 3.93 -2.31
C GLU A 66 -28.66 5.19 -2.98
N ILE A 67 -27.71 5.86 -2.32
CA ILE A 67 -27.09 7.09 -2.83
C ILE A 67 -26.23 6.79 -4.07
N VAL A 68 -25.48 5.69 -4.07
CA VAL A 68 -24.66 5.29 -5.22
C VAL A 68 -25.52 4.77 -6.37
N ALA A 69 -26.59 4.02 -6.09
CA ALA A 69 -27.57 3.57 -7.08
C ALA A 69 -28.25 4.77 -7.79
N GLY A 70 -28.52 5.85 -7.04
CA GLY A 70 -28.99 7.11 -7.61
C GLY A 70 -28.00 7.71 -8.61
N ARG A 71 -26.70 7.72 -8.28
CA ARG A 71 -25.63 8.17 -9.21
C ARG A 71 -25.51 7.24 -10.43
N LEU A 72 -25.65 5.93 -10.24
CA LEU A 72 -25.56 4.97 -11.36
C LEU A 72 -26.68 5.15 -12.38
N LYS A 73 -27.89 5.53 -11.94
CA LYS A 73 -29.03 5.84 -12.83
C LYS A 73 -28.86 7.15 -13.60
N SER A 74 -27.97 8.02 -13.17
CA SER A 74 -27.67 9.31 -13.82
C SER A 74 -26.15 9.50 -13.86
N PRO A 75 -25.46 8.67 -14.66
CA PRO A 75 -24.02 8.59 -14.61
C PRO A 75 -23.39 9.92 -15.05
N PRO A 76 -22.24 10.29 -14.46
CA PRO A 76 -21.45 11.43 -14.91
C PRO A 76 -21.08 11.32 -16.40
N THR A 77 -20.93 12.47 -17.07
CA THR A 77 -20.44 12.53 -18.46
C THR A 77 -18.97 12.13 -18.58
N ASP A 78 -18.20 12.41 -17.53
CA ASP A 78 -16.81 12.00 -17.41
C ASP A 78 -16.71 10.49 -17.17
N LEU A 79 -16.14 9.78 -18.14
CA LEU A 79 -16.03 8.31 -18.12
C LEU A 79 -15.26 7.79 -16.90
N GLU A 80 -14.27 8.54 -16.43
CA GLU A 80 -13.49 8.15 -15.25
C GLU A 80 -14.34 8.15 -13.97
N THR A 81 -15.14 9.19 -13.79
CA THR A 81 -16.10 9.28 -12.69
C THR A 81 -17.20 8.23 -12.84
N ALA A 82 -17.70 7.99 -14.05
CA ALA A 82 -18.68 6.93 -14.30
C ALA A 82 -18.12 5.54 -13.91
N SER A 83 -16.87 5.22 -14.25
CA SER A 83 -16.20 3.99 -13.78
C SER A 83 -16.15 3.92 -12.25
N TRP A 84 -15.88 5.04 -11.55
CA TRP A 84 -15.88 5.08 -10.09
C TRP A 84 -17.28 4.90 -9.48
N VAL A 85 -18.33 5.38 -10.14
CA VAL A 85 -19.73 5.13 -9.74
C VAL A 85 -20.04 3.64 -9.83
N ILE A 86 -19.66 2.97 -10.92
CA ILE A 86 -19.85 1.53 -11.08
C ILE A 86 -19.06 0.77 -10.00
N ALA A 87 -17.80 1.14 -9.76
CA ALA A 87 -16.97 0.53 -8.72
C ALA A 87 -17.58 0.70 -7.32
N ALA A 88 -18.05 1.90 -6.99
CA ALA A 88 -18.73 2.18 -5.73
C ALA A 88 -20.00 1.34 -5.60
N PHE A 89 -20.79 1.23 -6.67
CA PHE A 89 -22.03 0.45 -6.67
C PHE A 89 -21.72 -1.02 -6.39
N MET A 90 -20.76 -1.60 -7.08
CA MET A 90 -20.36 -3.00 -6.89
C MET A 90 -19.77 -3.25 -5.50
N ALA A 91 -19.09 -2.28 -4.91
CA ALA A 91 -18.52 -2.40 -3.57
C ALA A 91 -19.56 -2.38 -2.43
N VAL A 92 -20.72 -1.76 -2.64
CA VAL A 92 -21.76 -1.57 -1.59
C VAL A 92 -23.03 -2.39 -1.84
N SER A 93 -23.10 -3.14 -2.94
CA SER A 93 -24.30 -3.88 -3.35
C SER A 93 -24.16 -5.38 -3.12
N THR A 94 -25.29 -6.07 -2.97
CA THR A 94 -25.35 -7.53 -2.93
C THR A 94 -25.16 -8.13 -4.34
N PRO A 95 -24.78 -9.41 -4.46
CA PRO A 95 -24.69 -10.09 -5.75
C PRO A 95 -25.97 -9.99 -6.60
N ASP A 96 -27.14 -10.10 -5.99
CA ASP A 96 -28.44 -10.00 -6.68
C ASP A 96 -28.66 -8.59 -7.25
N GLN A 97 -28.33 -7.55 -6.48
CA GLN A 97 -28.43 -6.17 -6.93
C GLN A 97 -27.48 -5.86 -8.10
N ILE A 98 -26.27 -6.43 -8.06
CA ILE A 98 -25.31 -6.31 -9.17
C ILE A 98 -25.85 -7.03 -10.42
N SER A 99 -26.34 -8.26 -10.26
CA SER A 99 -26.93 -9.06 -11.34
C SER A 99 -28.13 -8.35 -11.98
N ASP A 100 -29.02 -7.80 -11.16
CA ASP A 100 -30.16 -7.02 -11.63
C ASP A 100 -29.72 -5.76 -12.38
N ALA A 101 -28.75 -5.00 -11.84
CA ALA A 101 -28.22 -3.79 -12.49
C ALA A 101 -27.58 -4.10 -13.86
N ILE A 102 -26.87 -5.22 -13.96
CA ILE A 102 -26.33 -5.73 -15.23
C ILE A 102 -27.48 -6.12 -16.19
N ARG A 103 -28.49 -6.85 -15.70
CA ARG A 103 -29.63 -7.33 -16.50
C ARG A 103 -30.42 -6.17 -17.12
N VAL A 104 -30.61 -5.08 -16.36
CA VAL A 104 -31.33 -3.88 -16.84
C VAL A 104 -30.44 -2.89 -17.62
N GLY A 105 -29.15 -3.22 -17.79
CA GLY A 105 -28.20 -2.39 -18.55
C GLY A 105 -27.71 -1.13 -17.83
N LEU A 106 -27.88 -1.03 -16.51
CA LEU A 106 -27.32 0.07 -15.71
C LEU A 106 -25.79 -0.06 -15.56
N ILE A 107 -25.30 -1.28 -15.44
CA ILE A 107 -23.87 -1.58 -15.49
C ILE A 107 -23.58 -2.15 -16.87
N PRO A 108 -22.85 -1.42 -17.73
CA PRO A 108 -22.49 -1.96 -19.03
C PRO A 108 -21.54 -3.15 -18.84
N LYS A 109 -21.77 -4.24 -19.59
CA LYS A 109 -20.82 -5.36 -19.70
C LYS A 109 -19.67 -5.01 -20.65
N ASN A 110 -19.05 -3.86 -20.40
CA ASN A 110 -17.98 -3.33 -21.20
C ASN A 110 -16.80 -3.00 -20.29
N GLU A 111 -15.80 -2.38 -20.88
CA GLU A 111 -14.49 -2.13 -20.31
C GLU A 111 -14.52 -1.08 -19.18
N LEU A 112 -15.57 -0.25 -19.10
CA LEU A 112 -15.78 0.70 -17.99
C LEU A 112 -16.00 0.00 -16.64
N SER A 113 -16.44 -1.26 -16.68
CA SER A 113 -16.66 -2.11 -15.51
C SER A 113 -15.39 -2.79 -15.01
N LEU A 114 -14.26 -2.68 -15.73
CA LEU A 114 -12.97 -3.24 -15.28
C LEU A 114 -12.50 -2.62 -13.95
N LEU A 115 -12.69 -1.31 -13.78
CA LEU A 115 -12.36 -0.66 -12.52
C LEU A 115 -13.16 -1.28 -11.36
N ALA A 116 -14.42 -1.60 -11.61
CA ALA A 116 -15.30 -2.15 -10.59
C ALA A 116 -14.89 -3.56 -10.15
N LEU A 117 -14.38 -4.39 -11.08
CA LEU A 117 -13.76 -5.68 -10.76
C LEU A 117 -12.59 -5.56 -9.78
N ASN A 118 -11.86 -4.45 -9.88
CA ASN A 118 -10.69 -4.17 -9.05
C ASN A 118 -11.05 -3.92 -7.58
N PHE A 119 -12.32 -3.66 -7.27
CA PHE A 119 -12.77 -3.26 -5.95
C PHE A 119 -13.95 -4.06 -5.40
N SER A 120 -14.63 -4.82 -6.25
CA SER A 120 -15.57 -5.85 -5.85
C SER A 120 -14.82 -6.94 -5.06
N GLU A 121 -15.03 -6.94 -3.75
CA GLU A 121 -14.45 -7.95 -2.86
C GLU A 121 -15.29 -9.22 -2.80
N SER A 122 -16.25 -9.38 -3.74
CA SER A 122 -17.29 -10.41 -3.73
C SER A 122 -16.70 -11.75 -3.30
N ALA A 123 -16.91 -12.02 -2.02
CA ALA A 123 -16.32 -13.13 -1.29
C ALA A 123 -16.67 -14.42 -2.02
N GLY A 124 -15.65 -15.09 -2.56
CA GLY A 124 -15.77 -16.43 -3.15
C GLY A 124 -16.44 -16.51 -4.53
N GLY A 125 -17.24 -15.53 -4.95
CA GLY A 125 -17.88 -15.50 -6.26
C GLY A 125 -17.05 -14.66 -7.24
N GLY A 126 -16.06 -15.29 -7.88
CA GLY A 126 -15.32 -14.66 -8.97
C GLY A 126 -16.33 -14.05 -9.96
N ILE A 127 -16.18 -12.76 -10.25
CA ILE A 127 -17.04 -12.14 -11.23
C ILE A 127 -16.80 -12.85 -12.55
N SER A 128 -17.88 -13.17 -13.25
CA SER A 128 -17.88 -14.02 -14.44
C SER A 128 -16.71 -13.71 -15.36
N THR A 129 -16.09 -14.77 -15.89
CA THR A 129 -15.08 -14.76 -16.96
C THR A 129 -15.53 -14.06 -18.25
N ASP A 130 -16.79 -13.59 -18.29
CA ASP A 130 -17.46 -13.00 -19.43
C ASP A 130 -17.17 -11.51 -19.68
N PHE A 131 -16.22 -10.89 -18.97
CA PHE A 131 -15.77 -9.55 -19.36
C PHE A 131 -14.95 -9.61 -20.66
N PRO A 132 -15.17 -8.64 -21.57
CA PRO A 132 -14.39 -8.58 -22.80
C PRO A 132 -12.90 -8.43 -22.47
N LYS A 133 -12.09 -9.22 -23.17
CA LYS A 133 -10.63 -9.13 -23.10
C LYS A 133 -10.19 -7.87 -23.82
N ILE A 134 -9.26 -7.15 -23.23
CA ILE A 134 -8.82 -5.86 -23.76
C ILE A 134 -7.83 -6.07 -24.89
N ASN A 135 -8.23 -5.67 -26.09
CA ASN A 135 -7.33 -5.54 -27.22
C ASN A 135 -6.56 -4.21 -27.09
N ILE A 136 -5.26 -4.29 -26.81
CA ILE A 136 -4.45 -3.11 -26.52
C ILE A 136 -4.31 -2.13 -27.68
N GLU A 137 -4.58 -2.55 -28.92
CA GLU A 137 -4.48 -1.72 -30.13
C GLU A 137 -5.77 -0.92 -30.40
N LYS A 138 -6.90 -1.37 -29.88
CA LYS A 138 -8.23 -0.78 -30.15
C LYS A 138 -8.86 -0.12 -28.94
N ALA A 139 -8.41 -0.48 -27.74
CA ALA A 139 -8.94 0.04 -26.50
C ALA A 139 -8.61 1.53 -26.34
N SER A 140 -9.58 2.26 -25.80
CA SER A 140 -9.41 3.65 -25.40
C SER A 140 -8.46 3.79 -24.21
N GLU A 141 -7.93 5.00 -24.01
CA GLU A 141 -6.95 5.26 -22.95
C GLU A 141 -7.47 4.88 -21.56
N ILE A 142 -8.75 5.12 -21.26
CA ILE A 142 -9.33 4.80 -19.96
C ILE A 142 -9.37 3.29 -19.71
N GLU A 143 -9.67 2.51 -20.73
CA GLU A 143 -9.73 1.04 -20.66
C GLU A 143 -8.33 0.47 -20.44
N LEU A 144 -7.34 1.00 -21.17
CA LEU A 144 -5.93 0.63 -21.01
C LEU A 144 -5.41 0.97 -19.61
N LYS A 145 -5.74 2.17 -19.09
CA LYS A 145 -5.40 2.56 -17.71
C LYS A 145 -5.97 1.57 -16.70
N TRP A 146 -7.24 1.22 -16.80
CA TRP A 146 -7.89 0.28 -15.90
C TRP A 146 -7.35 -1.14 -16.03
N ALA A 147 -7.09 -1.61 -17.25
CA ALA A 147 -6.46 -2.89 -17.48
C ALA A 147 -5.08 -2.99 -16.82
N CYS A 148 -4.24 -1.95 -16.97
CA CYS A 148 -2.92 -1.89 -16.31
C CYS A 148 -3.02 -1.97 -14.78
N ILE A 149 -4.01 -1.29 -14.19
CA ILE A 149 -4.24 -1.35 -12.75
C ILE A 149 -4.72 -2.73 -12.32
N CYS A 150 -5.75 -3.28 -12.99
CA CYS A 150 -6.30 -4.61 -12.70
C CYS A 150 -5.21 -5.68 -12.76
N PHE A 151 -4.31 -5.57 -13.74
CA PHE A 151 -3.21 -6.50 -13.89
C PHE A 151 -2.21 -6.36 -12.74
N GLY A 152 -1.80 -5.13 -12.43
CA GLY A 152 -0.85 -4.88 -11.33
C GLY A 152 -1.38 -5.20 -9.94
N THR A 153 -2.67 -5.12 -9.70
CA THR A 153 -3.25 -5.42 -8.37
C THR A 153 -3.54 -6.91 -8.17
N GLU A 154 -3.48 -7.73 -9.22
CA GLU A 154 -3.83 -9.16 -9.21
C GLU A 154 -5.24 -9.45 -8.64
N ARG A 155 -6.15 -8.46 -8.70
CA ARG A 155 -7.51 -8.58 -8.15
C ARG A 155 -8.50 -9.21 -9.12
N VAL A 156 -8.16 -9.26 -10.40
CA VAL A 156 -8.97 -9.91 -11.43
C VAL A 156 -8.39 -11.29 -11.70
N LYS A 157 -9.23 -12.33 -11.64
CA LYS A 157 -8.82 -13.71 -11.98
C LYS A 157 -8.87 -13.91 -13.50
N GLY A 158 -7.83 -14.52 -14.05
CA GLY A 158 -7.70 -14.84 -15.47
C GLY A 158 -7.19 -13.67 -16.32
N ASP A 159 -7.24 -13.84 -17.64
CA ASP A 159 -6.67 -12.88 -18.58
C ASP A 159 -7.47 -11.56 -18.61
N ILE A 160 -6.78 -10.43 -18.53
CA ILE A 160 -7.39 -9.10 -18.68
C ILE A 160 -7.24 -8.64 -20.13
N PHE A 161 -6.06 -8.87 -20.71
CA PHE A 161 -5.75 -8.59 -22.09
C PHE A 161 -6.12 -9.77 -22.99
N ASP A 162 -5.96 -9.60 -24.30
CA ASP A 162 -6.23 -10.67 -25.28
C ASP A 162 -5.38 -11.93 -24.93
N PRO A 163 -6.03 -13.08 -24.67
CA PRO A 163 -5.36 -14.32 -24.25
C PRO A 163 -4.47 -14.93 -25.35
N LYS A 164 -4.55 -14.45 -26.59
CA LYS A 164 -3.67 -14.88 -27.68
C LYS A 164 -2.23 -14.43 -27.48
N PHE A 165 -2.00 -13.41 -26.66
CA PHE A 165 -0.68 -12.85 -26.42
C PHE A 165 -0.31 -12.97 -24.94
N ASP A 166 0.99 -12.97 -24.67
CA ASP A 166 1.50 -12.93 -23.31
C ASP A 166 0.98 -11.69 -22.56
N GLN A 167 0.33 -11.90 -21.42
CA GLN A 167 -0.28 -10.81 -20.65
C GLN A 167 0.77 -9.82 -20.13
N ALA A 168 1.93 -10.34 -19.71
CA ALA A 168 3.04 -9.52 -19.24
C ALA A 168 3.66 -8.71 -20.39
N GLY A 169 3.85 -9.33 -21.55
CA GLY A 169 4.30 -8.69 -22.78
C GLY A 169 3.36 -7.59 -23.25
N GLN A 170 2.04 -7.79 -23.15
CA GLN A 170 1.05 -6.75 -23.45
C GLN A 170 1.14 -5.57 -22.49
N LEU A 171 1.29 -5.83 -21.18
CA LEU A 171 1.53 -4.76 -20.20
C LEU A 171 2.82 -4.00 -20.54
N VAL A 172 3.90 -4.70 -20.87
CA VAL A 172 5.18 -4.11 -21.26
C VAL A 172 5.02 -3.27 -22.53
N ALA A 173 4.29 -3.71 -23.54
CA ALA A 173 4.06 -2.93 -24.75
C ALA A 173 3.39 -1.58 -24.44
N LEU A 174 2.46 -1.54 -23.48
CA LEU A 174 1.77 -0.31 -23.07
C LEU A 174 2.68 0.74 -22.41
N ASN A 175 3.88 0.38 -21.94
CA ASN A 175 4.81 1.38 -21.40
C ASN A 175 5.42 2.29 -22.50
N GLY A 176 5.33 1.87 -23.76
CA GLY A 176 5.73 2.63 -24.94
C GLY A 176 4.58 3.40 -25.61
N HIS A 177 3.38 3.39 -25.03
CA HIS A 177 2.18 3.99 -25.61
C HIS A 177 2.29 5.53 -25.71
N ASP A 178 1.66 6.12 -26.73
CA ASP A 178 1.71 7.56 -27.01
C ASP A 178 1.08 8.41 -25.89
N SER A 179 -0.03 7.92 -25.32
CA SER A 179 -0.61 8.51 -24.09
C SER A 179 0.32 8.28 -22.91
N SER A 180 0.85 9.39 -22.38
CA SER A 180 1.68 9.38 -21.18
C SER A 180 0.96 8.81 -19.95
N SER A 181 -0.37 8.94 -19.91
CA SER A 181 -1.17 8.36 -18.83
C SER A 181 -1.13 6.84 -18.92
N VAL A 182 -1.42 6.26 -20.08
CA VAL A 182 -1.37 4.80 -20.29
C VAL A 182 0.03 4.25 -19.97
N ALA A 183 1.09 4.89 -20.49
CA ALA A 183 2.46 4.49 -20.21
C ALA A 183 2.78 4.51 -18.71
N GLN A 184 2.36 5.56 -18.00
CA GLN A 184 2.51 5.66 -16.56
C GLN A 184 1.82 4.52 -15.81
N TYR A 185 0.57 4.22 -16.15
CA TYR A 185 -0.20 3.15 -15.49
C TYR A 185 0.35 1.76 -15.80
N SER A 186 0.87 1.55 -17.00
CA SER A 186 1.58 0.32 -17.35
C SER A 186 2.81 0.12 -16.47
N ILE A 187 3.67 1.14 -16.33
CA ILE A 187 4.87 1.05 -15.46
C ILE A 187 4.48 0.86 -13.99
N TYR A 188 3.42 1.52 -13.54
CA TYR A 188 2.85 1.26 -12.22
C TYR A 188 2.38 -0.19 -12.06
N GLY A 189 1.68 -0.74 -13.05
CA GLY A 189 1.28 -2.15 -13.07
C GLY A 189 2.49 -3.08 -12.98
N MET A 190 3.53 -2.83 -13.79
CA MET A 190 4.79 -3.57 -13.75
C MET A 190 5.48 -3.49 -12.39
N TYR A 191 5.48 -2.32 -11.76
CA TYR A 191 6.04 -2.13 -10.42
C TYR A 191 5.37 -3.06 -9.39
N ARG A 192 4.09 -3.40 -9.57
CA ARG A 192 3.35 -4.27 -8.67
C ARG A 192 3.53 -5.76 -8.94
N VAL A 193 3.81 -6.17 -10.17
CA VAL A 193 3.94 -7.58 -10.57
C VAL A 193 5.34 -8.09 -10.20
N PRO A 194 5.53 -9.10 -9.33
CA PRO A 194 6.85 -9.50 -8.85
C PRO A 194 7.85 -9.90 -9.95
N ALA A 195 7.38 -10.52 -11.03
CA ALA A 195 8.21 -10.97 -12.15
C ALA A 195 8.70 -9.83 -13.07
N LEU A 196 8.08 -8.66 -12.99
CA LEU A 196 8.41 -7.50 -13.82
C LEU A 196 9.23 -6.47 -13.03
N GLY A 197 10.10 -5.77 -13.74
CA GLY A 197 11.19 -5.00 -13.14
C GLY A 197 11.80 -4.05 -14.15
N PHE A 198 12.83 -3.31 -13.74
CA PHE A 198 13.40 -2.20 -14.52
C PHE A 198 13.88 -2.61 -15.92
N LYS A 199 14.43 -3.82 -16.05
CA LYS A 199 14.88 -4.40 -17.34
C LYS A 199 13.78 -4.59 -18.38
N HIS A 200 12.50 -4.52 -17.98
CA HIS A 200 11.35 -4.75 -18.84
C HIS A 200 10.75 -3.45 -19.40
N LEU A 201 11.34 -2.28 -19.15
CA LEU A 201 10.93 -1.05 -19.83
C LEU A 201 11.09 -1.22 -21.35
N ALA A 202 10.12 -0.81 -22.17
CA ALA A 202 10.25 -0.88 -23.63
C ALA A 202 11.12 0.25 -24.20
N PHE A 203 11.75 1.04 -23.34
CA PHE A 203 12.71 2.06 -23.70
C PHE A 203 13.94 1.98 -22.79
N PRO A 204 15.13 2.33 -23.30
CA PRO A 204 16.37 2.22 -22.55
C PRO A 204 16.45 3.26 -21.41
N ALA A 205 17.25 2.97 -20.38
CA ALA A 205 17.38 3.82 -19.19
C ALA A 205 17.76 5.27 -19.51
N HIS A 206 18.63 5.51 -20.50
CA HIS A 206 19.03 6.86 -20.90
C HIS A 206 17.88 7.68 -21.52
N ALA A 207 16.84 7.02 -22.04
CA ALA A 207 15.66 7.68 -22.59
C ALA A 207 14.68 8.14 -21.50
N ILE A 208 14.83 7.69 -20.24
CA ILE A 208 13.91 8.06 -19.15
C ILE A 208 13.85 9.58 -18.99
N ALA A 209 14.98 10.29 -19.06
CA ALA A 209 15.03 11.75 -18.89
C ALA A 209 14.16 12.53 -19.90
N GLN A 210 13.91 11.94 -21.08
CA GLN A 210 13.10 12.53 -22.15
C GLN A 210 11.60 12.21 -22.02
N LYS A 211 11.23 11.28 -21.11
CA LYS A 211 9.83 10.92 -20.90
C LYS A 211 9.09 11.99 -20.09
N PRO A 212 7.75 12.04 -20.18
CA PRO A 212 6.92 12.87 -19.31
C PRO A 212 7.20 12.60 -17.83
N VAL A 213 7.12 13.65 -17.00
CA VAL A 213 7.43 13.63 -15.56
C VAL A 213 6.89 12.41 -14.82
N ASP A 214 5.65 12.05 -15.09
CA ASP A 214 4.93 10.99 -14.40
C ASP A 214 5.41 9.59 -14.84
N VAL A 215 5.82 9.45 -16.11
CA VAL A 215 6.51 8.26 -16.62
C VAL A 215 7.90 8.15 -16.00
N ARG A 216 8.65 9.26 -15.87
CA ARG A 216 9.96 9.28 -15.18
C ARG A 216 9.83 8.86 -13.72
N ARG A 217 8.90 9.48 -13.00
CA ARG A 217 8.58 9.19 -11.60
C ARG A 217 8.40 7.70 -11.36
N TRP A 218 7.55 7.05 -12.17
CA TRP A 218 7.30 5.62 -12.02
C TRP A 218 8.43 4.73 -12.53
N SER A 219 9.15 5.16 -13.57
CA SER A 219 10.37 4.48 -14.03
C SER A 219 11.44 4.44 -12.93
N TYR A 220 11.62 5.53 -12.18
CA TYR A 220 12.53 5.56 -11.04
C TYR A 220 12.06 4.66 -9.89
N ARG A 221 10.74 4.56 -9.64
CA ARG A 221 10.22 3.60 -8.65
C ARG A 221 10.46 2.15 -9.08
N LEU A 222 10.27 1.86 -10.36
CA LEU A 222 10.57 0.54 -10.93
C LEU A 222 12.07 0.23 -10.87
N PHE A 223 12.94 1.22 -11.13
CA PHE A 223 14.39 1.11 -10.94
C PHE A 223 14.77 0.70 -9.52
N THR A 224 14.16 1.34 -8.52
CA THR A 224 14.44 1.08 -7.10
C THR A 224 13.75 -0.14 -6.53
N LYS A 225 12.91 -0.84 -7.32
CA LYS A 225 12.16 -2.01 -6.87
C LYS A 225 13.09 -3.16 -6.45
N GLU A 226 14.18 -3.34 -7.19
CA GLU A 226 15.16 -4.39 -6.96
C GLU A 226 16.47 -3.78 -6.47
N LYS A 227 16.88 -4.11 -5.24
CA LYS A 227 18.12 -3.57 -4.63
C LYS A 227 19.36 -3.85 -5.49
N THR A 228 19.46 -5.03 -6.10
CA THR A 228 20.59 -5.43 -6.95
C THR A 228 20.75 -4.51 -8.15
N VAL A 229 19.65 -4.17 -8.83
CA VAL A 229 19.63 -3.25 -9.98
C VAL A 229 20.18 -1.87 -9.59
N VAL A 230 19.82 -1.36 -8.41
CA VAL A 230 20.33 -0.08 -7.91
C VAL A 230 21.84 -0.15 -7.64
N ILE A 231 22.32 -1.22 -7.02
CA ILE A 231 23.75 -1.42 -6.71
C ILE A 231 24.58 -1.56 -8.00
N GLU A 232 24.08 -2.26 -8.99
CA GLU A 232 24.75 -2.46 -10.28
C GLU A 232 24.76 -1.17 -11.12
N SER A 233 23.82 -0.25 -10.87
CA SER A 233 23.62 0.98 -11.65
C SER A 233 23.83 2.25 -10.82
N GLN A 234 24.84 2.27 -9.95
CA GLN A 234 25.14 3.42 -9.09
C GLN A 234 25.40 4.72 -9.86
N ASP A 235 26.01 4.63 -11.04
CA ASP A 235 26.23 5.78 -11.91
C ASP A 235 24.92 6.36 -12.44
N PHE A 236 23.96 5.51 -12.78
CA PHE A 236 22.62 5.93 -13.18
C PHE A 236 21.91 6.62 -12.02
N LEU A 237 21.91 6.04 -10.82
CA LEU A 237 21.33 6.66 -9.62
C LEU A 237 21.95 8.04 -9.34
N SER A 238 23.28 8.12 -9.33
CA SER A 238 24.02 9.36 -9.08
C SER A 238 23.72 10.41 -10.15
N GLY A 239 23.63 9.99 -11.42
CA GLY A 239 23.24 10.83 -12.54
C GLY A 239 21.83 11.40 -12.36
N VAL A 240 20.84 10.57 -12.01
CA VAL A 240 19.46 11.02 -11.80
C VAL A 240 19.36 11.99 -10.61
N ILE A 241 19.99 11.70 -9.47
CA ILE A 241 19.98 12.59 -8.29
C ILE A 241 20.53 13.98 -8.64
N ARG A 242 21.53 14.07 -9.51
CA ARG A 242 22.16 15.35 -9.90
C ARG A 242 21.43 16.09 -11.00
N SER A 243 20.73 15.38 -11.90
CA SER A 243 20.18 15.97 -13.14
C SER A 243 18.66 16.12 -13.18
N GLU A 244 17.90 15.36 -12.37
CA GLU A 244 16.43 15.44 -12.41
C GLU A 244 15.92 16.76 -11.80
N THR A 245 15.23 17.57 -12.61
CA THR A 245 14.78 18.90 -12.22
C THR A 245 13.35 18.93 -11.69
N ASP A 246 12.47 17.99 -12.06
CA ASP A 246 11.09 17.99 -11.59
C ASP A 246 10.97 17.34 -10.20
N GLY A 247 10.43 18.09 -9.24
CA GLY A 247 10.26 17.65 -7.85
C GLY A 247 9.42 16.38 -7.71
N ARG A 248 8.42 16.14 -8.57
CA ARG A 248 7.59 14.93 -8.51
C ARG A 248 8.36 13.69 -8.94
N ALA A 249 9.23 13.82 -9.94
CA ALA A 249 10.08 12.72 -10.39
C ALA A 249 11.16 12.41 -9.33
N ARG A 250 11.80 13.44 -8.76
CA ARG A 250 12.72 13.29 -7.61
C ARG A 250 12.05 12.66 -6.40
N GLU A 251 10.83 13.06 -6.08
CA GLU A 251 10.02 12.44 -5.02
C GLU A 251 9.81 10.96 -5.31
N GLY A 252 9.43 10.60 -6.54
CA GLY A 252 9.31 9.20 -6.97
C GLY A 252 10.56 8.37 -6.67
N LEU A 253 11.73 8.89 -7.03
CA LEU A 253 13.02 8.25 -6.75
C LEU A 253 13.27 8.10 -5.24
N ALA A 254 13.13 9.18 -4.47
CA ALA A 254 13.36 9.17 -3.02
C ALA A 254 12.45 8.15 -2.31
N LEU A 255 11.18 8.08 -2.73
CA LEU A 255 10.21 7.11 -2.22
C LEU A 255 10.57 5.67 -2.58
N GLY A 256 11.12 5.47 -3.77
CA GLY A 256 11.59 4.18 -4.23
C GLY A 256 12.77 3.67 -3.41
N LEU A 257 13.70 4.56 -3.07
CA LEU A 257 14.90 4.23 -2.29
C LEU A 257 14.65 3.94 -0.82
N ARG A 258 13.45 4.16 -0.27
CA ARG A 258 13.17 4.08 1.18
C ARG A 258 13.73 2.82 1.86
N HIS A 259 13.62 1.66 1.22
CA HIS A 259 14.05 0.36 1.76
C HIS A 259 15.34 -0.17 1.12
N VAL A 260 15.99 0.62 0.26
CA VAL A 260 17.25 0.25 -0.39
C VAL A 260 18.41 0.71 0.49
N TRP A 261 19.39 -0.16 0.73
CA TRP A 261 20.61 0.20 1.46
C TRP A 261 21.82 -0.54 0.90
N TYR A 262 22.93 0.17 0.71
CA TYR A 262 24.26 -0.38 0.43
C TYR A 262 25.33 0.62 0.90
N ASP A 263 26.57 0.15 1.06
CA ASP A 263 27.66 0.97 1.60
C ASP A 263 28.00 2.13 0.65
N GLY A 264 28.08 3.35 1.19
CA GLY A 264 28.31 4.58 0.41
C GLY A 264 27.02 5.27 -0.08
N LEU A 265 25.86 4.62 0.02
CA LEU A 265 24.58 5.27 -0.28
C LEU A 265 24.30 6.43 0.69
N ASP A 266 24.77 6.34 1.94
CA ASP A 266 24.58 7.39 2.94
C ASP A 266 25.24 8.71 2.61
N VAL A 267 26.44 8.67 2.03
CA VAL A 267 27.11 9.88 1.53
C VAL A 267 26.26 10.55 0.46
N THR A 268 25.75 9.76 -0.48
CA THR A 268 24.92 10.26 -1.59
C THR A 268 23.59 10.85 -1.11
N MET A 269 22.91 10.17 -0.19
CA MET A 269 21.61 10.62 0.33
C MET A 269 21.75 11.81 1.27
N THR A 270 22.81 11.88 2.08
CA THR A 270 23.08 13.03 2.96
C THR A 270 23.42 14.27 2.16
N ASP A 271 24.25 14.14 1.13
CA ASP A 271 24.54 15.22 0.18
C ASP A 271 23.27 15.67 -0.56
N TRP A 272 22.46 14.74 -1.06
CA TRP A 272 21.18 15.07 -1.70
C TRP A 272 20.23 15.80 -0.73
N TYR A 273 20.05 15.32 0.50
CA TYR A 273 19.22 15.98 1.51
C TYR A 273 19.63 17.43 1.77
N SER A 274 20.94 17.70 1.82
CA SER A 274 21.47 19.04 2.10
C SER A 274 21.22 20.06 0.98
N ARG A 275 21.08 19.58 -0.27
CA ARG A 275 20.89 20.41 -1.46
C ARG A 275 19.45 20.44 -1.98
N GLU A 276 18.59 19.54 -1.50
CA GLU A 276 17.20 19.46 -1.93
C GLU A 276 16.37 20.61 -1.34
N ASN A 277 15.60 21.27 -2.19
CA ASN A 277 14.75 22.41 -1.78
C ASN A 277 13.27 22.02 -1.67
N ASP A 278 12.84 20.95 -2.35
CA ASP A 278 11.46 20.50 -2.30
C ASP A 278 11.19 19.78 -0.97
N ALA A 279 10.26 20.32 -0.18
CA ALA A 279 9.91 19.78 1.13
C ALA A 279 9.37 18.34 1.08
N LYS A 280 8.65 17.95 0.01
CA LYS A 280 8.14 16.58 -0.15
C LYS A 280 9.28 15.62 -0.43
N VAL A 281 10.22 16.02 -1.28
CA VAL A 281 11.42 15.21 -1.59
C VAL A 281 12.30 15.07 -0.34
N ARG A 282 12.57 16.16 0.38
CA ARG A 282 13.31 16.12 1.66
C ARG A 282 12.65 15.19 2.68
N ALA A 283 11.33 15.24 2.80
CA ALA A 283 10.59 14.36 3.69
C ALA A 283 10.73 12.89 3.29
N ALA A 284 10.70 12.57 1.99
CA ALA A 284 10.92 11.21 1.49
C ALA A 284 12.36 10.73 1.73
N ILE A 285 13.37 11.60 1.56
CA ILE A 285 14.76 11.30 1.89
C ILE A 285 14.94 11.05 3.39
N LEU A 286 14.29 11.85 4.25
CA LEU A 286 14.31 11.62 5.70
C LEU A 286 13.66 10.29 6.10
N GLU A 287 12.60 9.86 5.41
CA GLU A 287 12.02 8.52 5.65
C GLU A 287 13.02 7.41 5.32
N HIS A 288 13.76 7.53 4.21
CA HIS A 288 14.85 6.61 3.89
C HIS A 288 15.91 6.60 5.00
N MET A 289 16.37 7.77 5.45
CA MET A 289 17.38 7.88 6.50
C MET A 289 16.89 7.29 7.82
N ALA A 290 15.64 7.57 8.19
CA ALA A 290 15.02 7.05 9.41
C ALA A 290 14.90 5.51 9.36
N THR A 291 14.43 4.96 8.25
CA THR A 291 14.32 3.49 8.03
C THR A 291 15.69 2.80 8.06
N ASN A 292 16.76 3.47 7.62
CA ASN A 292 18.11 2.90 7.55
C ASN A 292 19.07 3.45 8.64
N SER A 293 18.56 4.14 9.66
CA SER A 293 19.38 4.82 10.69
C SER A 293 20.27 3.88 11.51
N HIS A 294 19.90 2.59 11.59
CA HIS A 294 20.71 1.55 12.24
C HIS A 294 21.97 1.17 11.44
N ARG A 295 22.04 1.55 10.15
CA ARG A 295 23.16 1.24 9.26
C ARG A 295 24.19 2.37 9.18
N SER A 296 23.81 3.61 9.47
CA SER A 296 24.73 4.76 9.40
C SER A 296 24.46 5.79 10.49
N GLY A 297 25.54 6.16 11.19
CA GLY A 297 25.51 7.20 12.21
C GLY A 297 25.19 8.59 11.65
N SER A 298 25.54 8.85 10.38
CA SER A 298 25.21 10.12 9.72
C SER A 298 23.69 10.27 9.56
N TYR A 299 23.01 9.20 9.13
CA TYR A 299 21.55 9.17 9.05
C TYR A 299 20.89 9.38 10.40
N MET A 300 21.39 8.71 11.44
CA MET A 300 20.89 8.90 12.80
C MET A 300 20.96 10.38 13.21
N SER A 301 22.12 11.02 13.00
CA SER A 301 22.32 12.42 13.34
C SER A 301 21.37 13.34 12.57
N VAL A 302 21.25 13.15 11.26
CA VAL A 302 20.36 13.98 10.41
C VAL A 302 18.89 13.81 10.79
N VAL A 303 18.46 12.58 11.06
CA VAL A 303 17.08 12.28 11.45
C VAL A 303 16.72 12.91 12.79
N LEU A 304 17.62 12.83 13.78
CA LEU A 304 17.40 13.44 15.09
C LEU A 304 17.39 14.97 15.03
N ASP A 305 18.31 15.59 14.28
CA ASP A 305 18.33 17.04 14.07
C ASP A 305 17.07 17.52 13.32
N ALA A 306 16.65 16.81 12.28
CA ALA A 306 15.41 17.12 11.57
C ALA A 306 14.17 16.97 12.46
N PHE A 307 14.13 15.96 13.33
CA PHE A 307 13.03 15.77 14.27
C PHE A 307 12.92 16.91 15.29
N ASP A 308 14.06 17.36 15.84
CA ASP A 308 14.13 18.42 16.85
C ASP A 308 13.74 19.79 16.29
N ARG A 309 14.01 20.05 15.00
CA ARG A 309 13.67 21.32 14.32
C ARG A 309 12.19 21.46 13.98
N GLU A 310 11.50 20.35 13.81
CA GLU A 310 10.10 20.35 13.41
C GLU A 310 9.16 20.61 14.61
N PRO A 311 8.04 21.32 14.43
CA PRO A 311 7.07 21.53 15.50
C PRO A 311 6.53 20.20 16.05
N PRO A 312 6.33 20.08 17.39
CA PRO A 312 5.69 18.92 18.00
C PRO A 312 4.36 18.54 17.34
N GLY A 313 4.23 17.28 16.93
CA GLY A 313 3.01 16.77 16.29
C GLY A 313 2.86 17.15 14.82
N SER A 314 3.88 17.74 14.19
CA SER A 314 3.89 18.00 12.76
C SER A 314 3.77 16.69 11.95
N LEU A 315 3.29 16.82 10.70
CA LEU A 315 3.19 15.70 9.79
C LEU A 315 4.56 15.06 9.53
N LEU A 316 5.64 15.87 9.48
CA LEU A 316 6.98 15.38 9.24
C LEU A 316 7.52 14.59 10.46
N GLN A 317 7.29 15.05 11.69
CA GLN A 317 7.63 14.25 12.87
C GLN A 317 6.92 12.90 12.89
N ALA A 318 5.62 12.86 12.54
CA ALA A 318 4.88 11.62 12.43
C ALA A 318 5.44 10.67 11.36
N ARG A 319 5.88 11.22 10.21
CA ARG A 319 6.56 10.46 9.14
C ARG A 319 7.87 9.86 9.62
N ILE A 320 8.71 10.66 10.26
CA ILE A 320 10.00 10.24 10.80
C ILE A 320 9.81 9.13 11.84
N LEU A 321 8.92 9.33 12.82
CA LEU A 321 8.60 8.34 13.85
C LEU A 321 8.13 7.03 13.23
N HIS A 322 7.21 7.09 12.27
CA HIS A 322 6.71 5.91 11.58
C HIS A 322 7.81 5.19 10.78
N ALA A 323 8.66 5.94 10.05
CA ALA A 323 9.76 5.36 9.28
C ALA A 323 10.87 4.78 10.16
N ALA A 324 11.07 5.35 11.35
CA ALA A 324 12.05 4.90 12.33
C ALA A 324 11.56 3.73 13.19
N GLY A 325 10.27 3.33 13.14
CA GLY A 325 9.61 2.49 14.14
C GLY A 325 10.32 1.18 14.53
N SER A 326 11.15 0.62 13.65
CA SER A 326 11.94 -0.60 13.90
C SER A 326 13.46 -0.34 14.01
N THR A 327 13.86 0.88 14.34
CA THR A 327 15.27 1.32 14.36
C THR A 327 15.64 1.99 15.68
N PRO A 328 16.94 2.09 16.01
CA PRO A 328 17.39 2.81 17.21
C PRO A 328 17.01 4.30 17.21
N ALA A 329 16.75 4.91 16.04
CA ALA A 329 16.31 6.30 15.95
C ALA A 329 14.97 6.50 16.65
N TYR A 330 14.05 5.53 16.55
CA TYR A 330 12.76 5.62 17.25
C TYR A 330 12.93 5.67 18.77
N ARG A 331 13.83 4.84 19.31
CA ARG A 331 14.14 4.85 20.75
C ARG A 331 14.74 6.20 21.17
N ALA A 332 15.75 6.68 20.45
CA ALA A 332 16.39 7.96 20.74
C ALA A 332 15.39 9.13 20.67
N ILE A 333 14.48 9.13 19.69
CA ILE A 333 13.40 10.12 19.61
C ILE A 333 12.47 10.03 20.83
N LYS A 334 12.05 8.82 21.22
CA LYS A 334 11.15 8.62 22.38
C LYS A 334 11.80 9.03 23.71
N GLU A 335 13.09 8.76 23.88
CA GLU A 335 13.86 9.21 25.03
C GLU A 335 13.92 10.74 25.09
N LYS A 336 14.17 11.41 23.95
CA LYS A 336 14.12 12.88 23.87
C LYS A 336 12.73 13.45 24.17
N GLU A 337 11.67 12.83 23.66
CA GLU A 337 10.29 13.24 23.96
C GLU A 337 9.96 13.10 25.45
N ALA A 338 10.46 12.06 26.12
CA ALA A 338 10.28 11.85 27.56
C ALA A 338 11.08 12.83 28.42
N LEU A 339 12.28 13.21 27.97
CA LEU A 339 13.18 14.13 28.68
C LEU A 339 12.85 15.60 28.44
N SER A 340 12.21 15.93 27.31
CA SER A 340 11.76 17.29 27.05
C SER A 340 10.65 17.63 28.02
N PRO A 341 10.86 18.56 28.98
CA PRO A 341 9.77 19.03 29.83
C PRO A 341 8.78 19.70 28.89
N ARG A 342 7.66 19.04 28.58
CA ARG A 342 6.53 19.71 27.94
C ARG A 342 6.06 20.77 28.92
N ALA A 343 6.57 21.99 28.73
CA ALA A 343 6.47 23.09 29.67
C ALA A 343 5.04 23.61 29.90
N ASP A 344 3.99 22.98 29.33
CA ASP A 344 2.61 23.49 29.43
C ASP A 344 1.53 22.46 29.81
N ASP A 345 1.83 21.16 30.00
CA ASP A 345 0.78 20.15 30.30
C ASP A 345 0.69 19.75 31.79
N MET A 346 1.08 20.65 32.71
CA MET A 346 0.86 20.46 34.15
C MET A 346 -0.54 20.94 34.63
N PHE A 347 -1.32 21.54 33.73
CA PHE A 347 -2.74 21.84 33.94
C PHE A 347 -3.57 21.14 32.87
N GLY A 348 -3.88 19.87 33.12
CA GLY A 348 -4.90 19.18 32.35
C GLY A 348 -6.21 19.96 32.45
N TRP A 349 -6.60 20.58 31.33
CA TRP A 349 -7.97 20.82 30.85
C TRP A 349 -7.91 21.76 29.63
N GLY A 350 -8.26 21.25 28.45
CA GLY A 350 -8.69 22.09 27.32
C GLY A 350 -7.77 22.18 26.11
N ASN A 351 -7.51 21.05 25.44
CA ASN A 351 -7.76 20.90 23.99
C ASN A 351 -7.35 19.50 23.55
N GLY A 352 -8.34 18.69 23.19
CA GLY A 352 -8.16 17.32 22.76
C GLY A 352 -7.36 17.20 21.48
N ASN A 353 -6.03 17.10 21.59
CA ASN A 353 -5.22 16.42 20.60
C ASN A 353 -5.28 14.91 20.87
N ILE A 354 -6.44 14.32 20.57
CA ILE A 354 -6.54 12.87 20.36
C ILE A 354 -5.85 12.56 19.03
N PHE A 355 -4.53 12.44 19.07
CA PHE A 355 -3.73 11.67 18.10
C PHE A 355 -2.90 10.64 18.86
N ILE A 356 -3.57 9.85 19.72
CA ILE A 356 -3.03 8.58 20.20
C ILE A 356 -3.58 7.50 19.26
N GLY A 357 -2.86 7.35 18.16
CA GLY A 357 -3.07 6.35 17.13
C GLY A 357 -1.95 6.56 16.13
N SER A 358 -1.21 5.51 15.80
CA SER A 358 -0.08 5.58 14.86
C SER A 358 -0.52 6.26 13.56
N VAL A 359 -0.16 7.53 13.37
CA VAL A 359 -0.44 8.24 12.13
C VAL A 359 0.51 7.69 11.09
N SER A 360 0.06 6.66 10.36
CA SER A 360 0.82 6.11 9.26
C SER A 360 0.75 7.05 8.06
N VAL A 361 1.60 8.08 8.04
CA VAL A 361 1.66 9.06 6.95
C VAL A 361 2.07 8.33 5.66
N SER A 362 1.31 8.56 4.59
CA SER A 362 1.56 7.96 3.28
C SER A 362 1.94 9.08 2.31
N ASN A 363 2.79 8.69 1.37
CA ASN A 363 3.35 9.58 0.37
C ASN A 363 2.32 9.84 -0.72
N LYS A 364 2.01 11.12 -0.91
CA LYS A 364 1.05 11.62 -1.88
C LYS A 364 1.47 11.18 -3.29
N GLN A 365 0.77 10.19 -3.85
CA GLN A 365 0.94 9.80 -5.24
C GLN A 365 0.00 10.65 -6.11
N GLU A 366 0.59 11.58 -6.83
CA GLU A 366 -0.06 12.32 -7.91
C GLU A 366 0.20 11.52 -9.20
N ILE A 367 -0.87 11.01 -9.79
CA ILE A 367 -0.87 10.38 -11.10
C ILE A 367 -1.71 11.29 -11.99
N SER A 368 -1.10 12.06 -12.91
CA SER A 368 -1.72 12.83 -13.99
C SER A 368 -3.10 13.49 -13.70
N GLY A 369 -3.14 14.63 -13.01
CA GLY A 369 -4.32 15.53 -12.93
C GLY A 369 -5.53 15.02 -12.15
N SER A 370 -5.80 13.71 -12.21
CA SER A 370 -6.69 12.92 -11.39
C SER A 370 -5.84 12.13 -10.41
N ASN A 371 -5.70 12.60 -9.16
CA ASN A 371 -4.94 11.83 -8.17
C ASN A 371 -5.57 10.43 -8.09
N ILE A 372 -4.91 9.39 -8.60
CA ILE A 372 -5.35 8.00 -8.47
C ILE A 372 -4.25 7.29 -7.70
N GLN A 373 -4.41 7.27 -6.39
CA GLN A 373 -3.56 6.48 -5.52
C GLN A 373 -4.13 5.07 -5.37
N ILE A 374 -3.63 4.13 -6.15
CA ILE A 374 -3.93 2.72 -5.90
C ILE A 374 -2.70 2.15 -5.18
N GLY A 375 -2.87 1.83 -3.90
CA GLY A 375 -2.22 0.69 -3.26
C GLY A 375 -0.70 0.63 -3.15
N ALA A 376 0.03 1.73 -2.94
CA ALA A 376 1.45 1.64 -2.58
C ALA A 376 1.71 1.08 -1.15
N ASN A 377 0.70 1.03 -0.27
CA ASN A 377 0.88 0.68 1.15
C ASN A 377 -0.09 -0.40 1.69
N ALA A 378 -0.95 -1.00 0.85
CA ALA A 378 -1.96 -1.97 1.30
C ALA A 378 -1.45 -3.41 1.48
N VAL A 379 -0.25 -3.70 0.96
CA VAL A 379 0.28 -5.06 0.87
C VAL A 379 1.01 -5.48 2.15
N GLY A 380 1.41 -4.54 3.03
CA GLY A 380 1.96 -4.93 4.34
C GLY A 380 0.91 -5.67 5.18
N GLY A 381 -0.11 -4.98 5.68
CA GLY A 381 -1.11 -5.62 6.55
C GLY A 381 -1.97 -6.68 5.86
N ASN A 382 -2.35 -6.48 4.59
CA ASN A 382 -3.30 -7.36 3.91
C ASN A 382 -2.65 -8.54 3.16
N ALA A 383 -1.38 -8.44 2.72
CA ALA A 383 -0.71 -9.61 2.15
C ALA A 383 -0.25 -10.59 3.23
N TYR A 384 0.05 -10.13 4.45
CA TYR A 384 0.21 -11.05 5.58
C TYR A 384 -1.11 -11.72 5.93
N ALA A 385 -2.23 -10.98 6.04
CA ALA A 385 -3.54 -11.60 6.28
C ALA A 385 -3.94 -12.59 5.17
N GLN A 386 -3.66 -12.26 3.90
CA GLN A 386 -3.94 -13.13 2.75
C GLN A 386 -2.97 -14.32 2.63
N LYS A 387 -1.67 -14.14 2.91
CA LYS A 387 -0.70 -15.25 2.98
C LYS A 387 -1.00 -16.15 4.18
N ILE A 388 -1.33 -15.59 5.35
CA ILE A 388 -1.82 -16.33 6.51
C ILE A 388 -3.08 -17.11 6.13
N SER A 389 -4.02 -16.49 5.42
CA SER A 389 -5.24 -17.16 4.95
C SER A 389 -4.96 -18.26 3.92
N GLN A 390 -4.02 -18.06 2.99
CA GLN A 390 -3.59 -19.09 2.02
C GLN A 390 -2.86 -20.25 2.71
N MET A 391 -1.98 -19.94 3.66
CA MET A 391 -1.25 -20.95 4.43
C MET A 391 -2.17 -21.69 5.41
N LEU A 392 -3.24 -21.07 5.89
CA LEU A 392 -4.30 -21.74 6.65
C LEU A 392 -5.26 -22.56 5.77
N ALA A 393 -5.38 -22.20 4.48
CA ALA A 393 -6.07 -23.03 3.49
C ALA A 393 -5.21 -24.25 3.08
N ASP A 394 -3.91 -24.21 3.33
CA ASP A 394 -3.06 -25.39 3.30
C ASP A 394 -3.36 -26.27 4.52
N GLN A 395 -4.05 -27.37 4.25
CA GLN A 395 -4.48 -28.34 5.25
C GLN A 395 -3.30 -28.86 6.09
N SER A 396 -2.10 -28.95 5.51
CA SER A 396 -0.90 -29.43 6.20
C SER A 396 -0.42 -28.50 7.31
N PHE A 397 -0.56 -27.18 7.12
CA PHE A 397 -0.13 -26.19 8.12
C PHE A 397 -1.06 -26.17 9.33
N GLY A 398 -2.38 -26.23 9.10
CA GLY A 398 -3.37 -26.32 10.18
C GLY A 398 -3.21 -27.60 11.01
N GLU A 399 -2.96 -28.74 10.36
CA GLU A 399 -2.67 -30.00 11.04
C GLU A 399 -1.36 -29.93 11.85
N ASN A 400 -0.33 -29.28 11.31
CA ASN A 400 0.96 -29.11 12.01
C ASN A 400 0.83 -28.21 13.26
N ILE A 401 0.08 -27.12 13.21
CA ILE A 401 -0.21 -26.27 14.38
C ILE A 401 -0.89 -27.08 15.48
N GLU A 402 -1.91 -27.87 15.14
CA GLU A 402 -2.67 -28.63 16.13
C GLU A 402 -1.85 -29.79 16.73
N ARG A 403 -0.98 -30.43 15.94
CA ARG A 403 -0.03 -31.43 16.45
C ARG A 403 0.96 -30.80 17.42
N VAL A 404 1.55 -29.65 17.06
CA VAL A 404 2.47 -28.90 17.94
C VAL A 404 1.77 -28.51 19.25
N ARG A 405 0.53 -28.03 19.18
CA ARG A 405 -0.28 -27.69 20.36
C ARG A 405 -0.49 -28.89 21.29
N LYS A 406 -0.88 -30.06 20.74
CA LYS A 406 -1.10 -31.29 21.53
C LYS A 406 0.18 -31.78 22.21
N ILE A 407 1.30 -31.73 21.51
CA ILE A 407 2.58 -32.15 22.08
C ILE A 407 3.04 -31.18 23.17
N ALA A 408 2.94 -29.88 22.93
CA ALA A 408 3.28 -28.86 23.92
C ALA A 408 2.39 -28.96 25.17
N ALA A 409 1.09 -29.24 25.03
CA ALA A 409 0.19 -29.43 26.16
C ALA A 409 0.51 -30.68 27.01
N GLY A 410 1.25 -31.65 26.47
CA GLY A 410 1.73 -32.83 27.19
C GLY A 410 3.07 -32.64 27.90
N GLN A 411 3.71 -31.47 27.76
CA GLN A 411 4.99 -31.15 28.41
C GLN A 411 4.79 -30.14 29.54
N GLU A 412 5.26 -30.49 30.73
CA GLU A 412 5.25 -29.61 31.91
C GLU A 412 6.46 -28.64 31.89
N SER A 413 6.62 -27.87 30.80
CA SER A 413 7.64 -26.82 30.73
C SER A 413 7.03 -25.44 30.48
N PRO A 414 7.60 -24.37 31.08
CA PRO A 414 7.13 -23.00 30.86
C PRO A 414 7.12 -22.58 29.39
N GLU A 415 8.06 -23.10 28.59
CA GLU A 415 8.17 -22.81 27.17
C GLU A 415 7.10 -23.53 26.35
N ALA A 416 6.74 -24.77 26.74
CA ALA A 416 5.64 -25.49 26.11
C ALA A 416 4.28 -24.81 26.38
N GLU A 417 4.04 -24.38 27.63
CA GLU A 417 2.85 -23.58 27.98
C GLU A 417 2.76 -22.27 27.17
N ALA A 418 3.90 -21.60 26.98
CA ALA A 418 3.97 -20.37 26.18
C ALA A 418 3.62 -20.62 24.71
N VAL A 419 4.01 -21.76 24.14
CA VAL A 419 3.62 -22.17 22.78
C VAL A 419 2.12 -22.46 22.71
N VAL A 420 1.54 -23.20 23.67
CA VAL A 420 0.09 -23.48 23.71
C VAL A 420 -0.72 -22.18 23.75
N LYS A 421 -0.30 -21.22 24.58
CA LYS A 421 -0.93 -19.90 24.66
C LYS A 421 -0.81 -19.13 23.34
N ALA A 422 0.37 -19.11 22.74
CA ALA A 422 0.59 -18.41 21.47
C ALA A 422 -0.22 -19.01 20.31
N VAL A 423 -0.41 -20.34 20.29
CA VAL A 423 -1.31 -21.01 19.33
C VAL A 423 -2.75 -20.56 19.56
N ALA A 424 -3.23 -20.52 20.81
CA ALA A 424 -4.59 -20.08 21.12
C ALA A 424 -4.84 -18.61 20.74
N ASP A 425 -3.86 -17.73 21.00
CA ASP A 425 -3.94 -16.32 20.60
C ASP A 425 -3.95 -16.16 19.07
N PHE A 426 -3.17 -16.99 18.35
CA PHE A 426 -3.14 -17.02 16.89
C PHE A 426 -4.45 -17.56 16.28
N ASP A 427 -5.05 -18.60 16.89
CA ASP A 427 -6.35 -19.13 16.46
C ASP A 427 -7.48 -18.12 16.67
N LYS A 428 -7.44 -17.40 17.79
CA LYS A 428 -8.42 -16.37 18.13
C LYS A 428 -8.33 -15.18 17.18
N GLU A 429 -7.11 -14.75 16.87
CA GLU A 429 -6.85 -13.63 15.98
C GLU A 429 -5.62 -13.91 15.11
N LYS A 430 -5.89 -14.23 13.85
CA LYS A 430 -4.90 -14.62 12.83
C LYS A 430 -4.11 -13.43 12.29
N SER A 431 -3.44 -12.70 13.19
CA SER A 431 -2.69 -11.48 12.90
C SER A 431 -1.19 -11.76 12.74
N GLU A 432 -0.49 -10.84 12.06
CA GLU A 432 0.98 -10.90 11.93
C GLU A 432 1.67 -10.88 13.31
N ALA A 433 1.16 -10.07 14.24
CA ALA A 433 1.70 -9.96 15.59
C ALA A 433 1.62 -11.30 16.34
N ASN A 434 0.47 -11.98 16.28
CA ASN A 434 0.29 -13.28 16.92
C ASN A 434 1.12 -14.37 16.23
N GLY A 435 1.24 -14.33 14.90
CA GLY A 435 2.08 -15.27 14.16
C GLY A 435 3.58 -15.11 14.45
N ARG A 436 4.08 -13.87 14.57
CA ARG A 436 5.47 -13.61 15.01
C ARG A 436 5.69 -14.04 16.45
N SER A 437 4.72 -13.81 17.34
CA SER A 437 4.76 -14.30 18.73
C SER A 437 4.88 -15.82 18.77
N LEU A 438 4.04 -16.53 17.99
CA LEU A 438 4.09 -17.99 17.87
C LEU A 438 5.45 -18.47 17.34
N LEU A 439 5.99 -17.83 16.31
CA LEU A 439 7.32 -18.18 15.77
C LEU A 439 8.42 -18.08 16.83
N GLU A 440 8.47 -16.97 17.57
CA GLU A 440 9.51 -16.77 18.59
C GLU A 440 9.36 -17.75 19.77
N LYS A 441 8.12 -18.05 20.18
CA LYS A 441 7.87 -19.07 21.21
C LYS A 441 8.23 -20.47 20.73
N ALA A 442 7.91 -20.82 19.49
CA ALA A 442 8.29 -22.10 18.89
C ALA A 442 9.81 -22.26 18.80
N LYS A 443 10.56 -21.24 18.37
CA LYS A 443 12.03 -21.23 18.37
C LYS A 443 12.62 -21.40 19.76
N THR A 444 12.08 -20.67 20.74
CA THR A 444 12.53 -20.74 22.13
C THR A 444 12.33 -22.15 22.68
N TRP A 445 11.13 -22.71 22.49
CA TRP A 445 10.81 -24.08 22.91
C TRP A 445 11.70 -25.12 22.22
N ALA A 446 11.93 -25.00 20.90
CA ALA A 446 12.83 -25.88 20.16
C ALA A 446 14.28 -25.83 20.67
N GLY A 447 14.73 -24.68 21.20
CA GLY A 447 16.08 -24.49 21.71
C GLY A 447 16.30 -25.09 23.11
N VAL A 448 15.25 -25.24 23.92
CA VAL A 448 15.37 -25.72 25.31
C VAL A 448 14.82 -27.12 25.52
N ALA A 449 13.84 -27.54 24.71
CA ALA A 449 13.26 -28.86 24.83
C ALA A 449 14.18 -29.89 24.18
N ALA A 450 14.41 -31.00 24.88
CA ALA A 450 15.05 -32.19 24.30
C ALA A 450 14.05 -32.91 23.36
N LEU A 451 13.61 -32.20 22.32
CA LEU A 451 12.67 -32.73 21.34
C LEU A 451 13.35 -33.87 20.60
N SER A 452 12.74 -35.06 20.64
CA SER A 452 13.23 -36.24 19.95
C SER A 452 12.26 -36.68 18.86
N GLY A 453 12.82 -37.27 17.80
CA GLY A 453 12.08 -37.87 16.70
C GLY A 453 11.09 -36.92 16.02
N GLU A 454 9.85 -37.39 15.90
CA GLU A 454 8.74 -36.72 15.19
C GLU A 454 8.42 -35.32 15.72
N THR A 455 8.62 -35.09 17.03
CA THR A 455 8.29 -33.79 17.64
C THR A 455 9.20 -32.68 17.13
N ALA A 456 10.50 -32.97 17.03
CA ALA A 456 11.47 -32.01 16.51
C ALA A 456 11.15 -31.64 15.05
N GLU A 457 10.64 -32.60 14.29
CA GLU A 457 10.27 -32.42 12.89
C GLU A 457 9.05 -31.50 12.74
N TYR A 458 7.97 -31.70 13.50
CA TYR A 458 6.79 -30.83 13.44
C TYR A 458 7.09 -29.39 13.88
N VAL A 459 7.87 -29.23 14.95
CA VAL A 459 8.26 -27.89 15.43
C VAL A 459 9.14 -27.19 14.41
N LYS A 460 10.05 -27.90 13.76
CA LYS A 460 10.87 -27.37 12.66
C LYS A 460 10.01 -26.95 11.47
N GLN A 461 9.07 -27.80 11.03
CA GLN A 461 8.16 -27.47 9.93
C GLN A 461 7.32 -26.22 10.23
N LEU A 462 6.83 -26.09 11.47
CA LEU A 462 6.11 -24.88 11.90
C LEU A 462 7.01 -23.63 11.86
N ILE A 463 8.24 -23.73 12.37
CA ILE A 463 9.21 -22.63 12.36
C ILE A 463 9.56 -22.23 10.93
N ASP A 464 9.79 -23.19 10.03
CA ASP A 464 10.15 -22.94 8.63
C ASP A 464 8.98 -22.27 7.90
N ALA A 465 7.76 -22.77 8.07
CA ALA A 465 6.55 -22.17 7.48
C ALA A 465 6.34 -20.73 7.97
N LEU A 466 6.38 -20.49 9.29
CA LEU A 466 6.23 -19.16 9.86
C LEU A 466 7.41 -18.23 9.52
N SER A 467 8.64 -18.75 9.42
CA SER A 467 9.81 -17.94 9.01
C SER A 467 9.69 -17.52 7.55
N SER A 468 9.25 -18.42 6.66
CA SER A 468 8.99 -18.09 5.25
C SER A 468 7.85 -17.07 5.08
N LEU A 469 6.90 -17.08 6.02
CA LEU A 469 5.82 -16.12 6.04
C LEU A 469 6.35 -14.73 6.39
N PHE A 470 7.21 -14.60 7.41
CA PHE A 470 7.65 -13.32 7.98
C PHE A 470 9.02 -12.79 7.51
N SER A 471 9.75 -13.56 6.68
CA SER A 471 10.90 -13.12 5.91
C SER A 471 10.49 -12.24 4.73
#